data_AF-A0A925IUT0-F1
#
_entry.id   AF-A0A925IUT0-F1
#
_cell.length_a   1.000
_cell.length_b   1.000
_cell.length_c   1.000
_cell.angle_alpha   90.00
_cell.angle_beta   90.00
_cell.angle_gamma   90.00
#
_symmetry.space_group_name_H-M   'P 1'
#
loop_
_entity.id
_entity.type
_entity.pdbx_description
1 polymer ?
#
loop_
_entity_poly.entity_id
_entity_poly.type
_entity_poly.pdbx_seq_one_letter_code
_entity_poly.pdbx_strand_id
1 'polypeptide(L)'
;MPQFDTLIFDLGAVLIDWNPRYLYRQLFVTEDALEHFLSEICTSHWNEQQDAGRSFEEATTTLTAQFPQYTYEISVYYGRWKEMLSGPIKETVEIL
;
A
#
# COMPACT_ATOMS: atom_id res chain seq x y z
N MET A 1 -32.65 14.76 6.33
CA MET A 1 -31.29 14.24 6.05
C MET A 1 -31.37 13.48 4.75
N PRO A 2 -30.34 13.51 3.89
CA PRO A 2 -30.32 12.67 2.70
C PRO A 2 -30.40 11.20 3.11
N GLN A 3 -31.16 10.41 2.36
CA GLN A 3 -31.26 8.97 2.53
C GLN A 3 -30.40 8.31 1.46
N PHE A 4 -29.38 7.58 1.88
CA PHE A 4 -28.55 6.77 0.99
C PHE A 4 -29.03 5.32 1.05
N ASP A 5 -29.25 4.69 -0.10
CA ASP A 5 -29.58 3.26 -0.20
C ASP A 5 -28.34 2.38 -0.45
N THR A 6 -27.24 3.00 -0.86
CA THR A 6 -26.01 2.34 -1.28
C THR A 6 -24.82 3.05 -0.68
N LEU A 7 -23.94 2.28 -0.03
CA LEU A 7 -22.66 2.72 0.49
C LEU A 7 -21.58 1.81 -0.08
N ILE A 8 -20.50 2.39 -0.60
CA ILE A 8 -19.34 1.67 -1.11
C ILE A 8 -18.17 2.04 -0.21
N PHE A 9 -17.52 1.03 0.36
CA PHE A 9 -16.35 1.20 1.21
C PHE A 9 -15.11 0.75 0.45
N ASP A 10 -14.08 1.59 0.50
CA ASP A 10 -12.72 1.13 0.22
C ASP A 10 -12.23 0.24 1.38
N LEU A 11 -11.14 -0.50 1.17
CA LEU A 11 -10.57 -1.41 2.15
C LEU A 11 -9.53 -0.71 3.03
N GLY A 12 -8.40 -0.31 2.43
CA GLY A 12 -7.23 0.18 3.15
C GLY A 12 -7.45 1.58 3.71
N ALA A 13 -7.08 1.78 4.99
CA ALA A 13 -7.32 3.02 5.72
C ALA A 13 -8.80 3.44 5.86
N VAL A 14 -9.75 2.56 5.46
CA VAL A 14 -11.19 2.75 5.63
C VAL A 14 -11.78 1.67 6.53
N LEU A 15 -11.71 0.39 6.11
CA LEU A 15 -12.18 -0.75 6.91
C LEU A 15 -11.07 -1.41 7.71
N ILE A 16 -9.86 -1.42 7.17
CA ILE A 16 -8.67 -2.03 7.79
C ILE A 16 -7.54 -1.02 7.85
N ASP A 17 -6.79 -1.02 8.94
CA ASP A 17 -5.56 -0.24 9.03
C ASP A 17 -4.53 -0.85 8.07
N TRP A 18 -4.28 -0.13 6.97
CA TRP A 18 -3.29 -0.49 5.97
C TRP A 18 -2.17 0.54 6.01
N ASN A 19 -0.95 0.07 6.24
CA ASN A 19 0.23 0.91 6.32
C ASN A 19 1.48 0.14 5.82
N PRO A 20 2.07 0.53 4.67
CA PRO A 20 3.28 -0.11 4.14
C PRO A 20 4.44 -0.14 5.13
N ARG A 21 4.50 0.83 6.06
CA ARG A 21 5.54 0.92 7.08
C ARG A 21 5.61 -0.31 7.99
N TYR A 22 4.51 -1.04 8.19
CA TYR A 22 4.51 -2.27 8.99
C TYR A 22 5.39 -3.36 8.38
N LEU A 23 5.36 -3.51 7.06
CA LEU A 23 6.27 -4.39 6.34
C LEU A 23 7.69 -3.81 6.33
N TYR A 24 7.84 -2.56 5.89
CA TYR A 24 9.15 -2.02 5.55
C TYR A 24 10.05 -1.73 6.76
N ARG A 25 9.50 -1.57 7.96
CA ARG A 25 10.31 -1.54 9.20
C ARG A 25 11.06 -2.84 9.49
N GLN A 26 10.66 -3.94 8.86
CA GLN A 26 11.38 -5.22 8.95
C GLN A 26 12.52 -5.32 7.92
N LEU A 27 12.53 -4.46 6.91
CA LEU A 27 13.45 -4.53 5.76
C LEU A 27 14.52 -3.45 5.81
N PHE A 28 14.18 -2.27 6.31
CA PHE A 28 15.11 -1.16 6.46
C PHE A 28 15.62 -1.02 7.89
N VAL A 29 16.89 -0.63 8.03
CA VAL A 29 17.55 -0.44 9.33
C VAL A 29 17.16 0.89 9.97
N THR A 30 16.93 1.93 9.17
CA THR A 30 16.62 3.28 9.65
C THR A 30 15.27 3.75 9.11
N GLU A 31 14.56 4.55 9.92
CA GLU A 31 13.29 5.15 9.49
C GLU A 31 13.51 6.08 8.28
N ASP A 32 14.62 6.82 8.23
CA ASP A 32 14.93 7.70 7.09
C ASP A 32 15.06 6.93 5.75
N ALA A 33 15.67 5.74 5.77
CA ALA A 33 15.81 4.92 4.56
C ALA A 33 14.45 4.36 4.11
N LEU A 34 13.63 3.94 5.07
CA LEU A 34 12.25 3.51 4.83
C LEU A 34 11.42 4.65 4.24
N GLU A 35 11.43 5.82 4.86
CA GLU A 35 10.65 6.97 4.42
C GLU A 35 11.11 7.42 3.04
N HIS A 36 12.41 7.45 2.77
CA HIS A 36 12.92 7.71 1.42
C HIS A 36 12.38 6.70 0.41
N PHE A 37 12.40 5.40 0.73
CA PHE A 37 11.86 4.37 -0.16
C PHE A 37 10.36 4.56 -0.45
N LEU A 38 9.54 4.84 0.56
CA LEU A 38 8.10 5.03 0.39
C LEU A 38 7.71 6.41 -0.19
N SER A 39 8.57 7.42 -0.07
CA SER A 39 8.28 8.77 -0.61
C SER A 39 8.82 8.99 -2.02
N GLU A 40 9.88 8.30 -2.42
CA GLU A 40 10.55 8.52 -3.71
C GLU A 40 10.45 7.33 -4.68
N ILE A 41 10.23 6.10 -4.17
CA ILE A 41 10.30 4.87 -5.00
C ILE A 41 8.93 4.18 -5.04
N CYS A 42 8.53 3.50 -3.96
CA CYS A 42 7.20 2.88 -3.86
C CYS A 42 6.19 3.87 -3.28
N THR A 43 5.94 4.93 -4.05
CA THR A 43 5.07 6.04 -3.63
C THR A 43 3.59 5.65 -3.62
N SER A 44 2.78 6.36 -2.84
CA SER A 44 1.32 6.21 -2.88
C SER A 44 0.76 6.43 -4.29
N HIS A 45 1.25 7.45 -5.00
CA HIS A 45 0.84 7.72 -6.38
C HIS A 45 1.22 6.58 -7.33
N TRP A 46 2.38 5.94 -7.14
CA TRP A 46 2.69 4.73 -7.88
C TRP A 46 1.66 3.64 -7.55
N ASN A 47 1.38 3.36 -6.28
CA ASN A 47 0.42 2.32 -5.90
C ASN A 47 -1.04 2.59 -6.37
N GLU A 48 -1.48 3.84 -6.44
CA GLU A 48 -2.84 4.22 -6.88
C GLU A 48 -3.08 3.93 -8.37
N GLN A 49 -2.02 3.85 -9.19
CA GLN A 49 -2.18 3.55 -10.62
C GLN A 49 -2.76 2.15 -10.87
N GLN A 50 -2.70 1.26 -9.87
CA GLN A 50 -3.33 -0.06 -9.91
C GLN A 50 -4.85 0.06 -10.00
N ASP A 51 -5.44 1.05 -9.34
CA ASP A 51 -6.89 1.30 -9.36
C ASP A 51 -7.37 1.74 -10.74
N ALA A 52 -6.46 2.32 -11.54
CA ALA A 52 -6.69 2.63 -12.96
C ALA A 52 -6.49 1.43 -13.91
N GLY A 53 -6.20 0.23 -13.38
CA GLY A 53 -6.08 -1.01 -14.14
C GLY A 53 -4.65 -1.43 -14.51
N ARG A 54 -3.61 -0.74 -14.02
CA ARG A 54 -2.21 -1.13 -14.24
C ARG A 54 -1.91 -2.43 -13.50
N SER A 55 -1.34 -3.42 -14.20
CA SER A 55 -1.00 -4.70 -13.58
C SER A 55 0.12 -4.59 -12.53
N PHE A 56 0.12 -5.47 -11.53
CA PHE A 56 1.21 -5.53 -10.54
C PHE A 56 2.54 -5.93 -11.18
N GLU A 57 2.53 -6.79 -12.20
CA GLU A 57 3.72 -7.21 -12.94
C GLU A 57 4.38 -6.03 -13.66
N GLU A 58 3.58 -5.24 -14.39
CA GLU A 58 4.05 -4.03 -15.06
C GLU A 58 4.62 -3.04 -14.06
N ALA A 59 3.88 -2.75 -12.98
CA ALA A 59 4.31 -1.81 -11.95
C ALA A 59 5.62 -2.21 -11.29
N THR A 60 5.78 -3.50 -10.96
CA THR A 60 6.98 -4.06 -10.36
C THR A 60 8.14 -3.97 -11.35
N THR A 61 7.96 -4.45 -12.58
CA THR A 61 9.02 -4.49 -13.61
C THR A 61 9.50 -3.10 -14.00
N THR A 62 8.58 -2.15 -14.19
CA THR A 62 8.92 -0.77 -14.53
C THR A 62 9.70 -0.08 -13.42
N LEU A 63 9.34 -0.34 -12.16
CA LEU A 63 10.01 0.31 -11.02
C LEU A 63 11.36 -0.36 -10.70
N THR A 64 11.47 -1.68 -10.80
CA THR A 64 12.76 -2.39 -10.60
C THR A 64 13.77 -2.05 -11.69
N ALA A 65 13.33 -1.80 -12.93
CA ALA A 65 14.22 -1.32 -13.99
C ALA A 65 14.79 0.08 -13.70
N GLN A 66 14.02 0.95 -13.03
CA GLN A 66 14.47 2.29 -12.63
C GLN A 66 15.36 2.26 -11.39
N PHE A 67 15.06 1.35 -10.45
CA PHE A 67 15.72 1.24 -9.16
C PHE A 67 16.21 -0.20 -8.91
N PRO A 68 17.20 -0.69 -9.69
CA PRO A 68 17.65 -2.09 -9.62
C PRO A 68 18.19 -2.49 -8.25
N GLN A 69 18.74 -1.52 -7.49
CA GLN A 69 19.23 -1.74 -6.13
C GLN A 69 18.13 -2.06 -5.10
N TYR A 70 16.86 -1.75 -5.41
CA TYR A 70 15.70 -2.01 -4.54
C TYR A 70 14.79 -3.11 -5.08
N THR A 71 15.30 -3.98 -5.95
CA THR A 71 14.50 -5.01 -6.63
C THR A 71 13.71 -5.88 -5.64
N TYR A 72 14.35 -6.29 -4.54
CA TYR A 72 13.70 -7.10 -3.52
C TYR A 72 12.59 -6.31 -2.82
N GLU A 73 12.90 -5.12 -2.32
CA GLU A 73 12.01 -4.22 -1.61
C GLU A 73 10.79 -3.84 -2.44
N ILE A 74 10.95 -3.63 -3.75
CA ILE A 74 9.84 -3.37 -4.67
C ILE A 74 8.98 -4.63 -4.85
N SER A 75 9.59 -5.79 -5.10
CA SER A 75 8.86 -7.04 -5.34
C SER A 75 7.97 -7.45 -4.17
N VAL A 76 8.41 -7.17 -2.93
CA VAL A 76 7.66 -7.55 -1.74
C VAL A 76 6.47 -6.63 -1.47
N TYR A 77 6.36 -5.47 -2.13
CA TYR A 77 5.24 -4.56 -1.93
C TYR A 77 3.90 -5.28 -2.17
N TYR A 78 3.77 -5.93 -3.34
CA TYR A 78 2.61 -6.76 -3.65
C TYR A 78 2.77 -8.20 -3.17
N GLY A 79 3.99 -8.73 -3.06
CA GLY A 79 4.22 -10.11 -2.61
C GLY A 79 3.88 -10.36 -1.13
N ARG A 80 4.05 -9.34 -0.28
CA ARG A 80 3.86 -9.38 1.18
C ARG A 80 2.85 -8.35 1.69
N TRP A 81 1.96 -7.84 0.83
CA TRP A 81 1.00 -6.78 1.17
C TRP A 81 0.15 -7.05 2.42
N LYS A 82 -0.13 -8.32 2.74
CA LYS A 82 -0.87 -8.71 3.94
C LYS A 82 -0.17 -8.31 5.24
N GLU A 83 1.16 -8.20 5.24
CA GLU A 83 1.94 -7.73 6.39
C GLU A 83 1.89 -6.21 6.56
N MET A 84 1.32 -5.50 5.59
CA MET A 84 0.99 -4.08 5.70
C MET A 84 -0.38 -3.87 6.36
N LEU A 85 -1.13 -4.95 6.61
CA LEU A 85 -2.43 -4.88 7.27
C LEU A 85 -2.28 -5.06 8.78
N SER A 86 -3.01 -4.24 9.51
CA SER A 86 -3.23 -4.34 10.94
C SER A 86 -4.72 -4.65 11.19
N GLY A 87 -5.20 -4.41 12.40
CA GLY A 87 -6.57 -4.67 12.80
C GLY A 87 -7.63 -3.83 12.05
N PRO A 88 -8.91 -4.17 12.24
CA PRO A 88 -10.01 -3.39 11.68
C PRO A 88 -10.09 -1.99 12.29
N ILE A 89 -10.54 -1.03 11.48
CA ILE A 89 -10.98 0.28 11.96
C ILE A 89 -12.42 0.11 12.44
N LYS A 90 -12.57 -0.10 13.75
CA LYS A 90 -13.83 -0.56 14.37
C LYS A 90 -14.99 0.37 14.06
N GLU A 91 -14.75 1.67 14.13
CA GLU A 91 -15.74 2.72 13.91
C GLU A 91 -16.34 2.65 12.51
N THR A 92 -15.53 2.36 11.49
CA THR A 92 -16.02 2.22 10.11
C THR A 92 -16.70 0.86 9.89
N VAL A 93 -16.16 -0.21 10.50
CA VAL A 93 -16.76 -1.55 10.43
C VAL A 93 -18.15 -1.58 11.08
N GLU A 94 -18.39 -0.79 12.13
CA GLU A 94 -19.69 -0.66 12.78
C GLU A 94 -20.77 0.01 11.91
N ILE A 95 -20.38 0.62 10.78
CA ILE A 95 -21.31 1.24 9.80
C ILE A 95 -21.82 0.21 8.77
N LEU A 96 -21.12 -0.92 8.59
CA LEU A 96 -21.52 -2.01 7.68
C LEU A 96 -22.83 -2.69 8.14
#